data_AF-A0A0C2GVW1-F1
#
_entry.id   AF-A0A0C2GVW1-F1
#
_cell.length_a   1.000
_cell.length_b   1.000
_cell.length_c   1.000
_cell.angle_alpha   90.00
_cell.angle_beta   90.00
_cell.angle_gamma   90.00
#
_symmetry.space_group_name_H-M   'P 1'
#
loop_
_entity.id
_entity.type
_entity.pdbx_description
1 polymer ?
#
loop_
_entity_poly.entity_id
_entity_poly.type
_entity_poly.pdbx_seq_one_letter_code
_entity_poly.pdbx_strand_id
1 'polypeptide(L)'
;MMEVEERRCEGLECGKPAKLRCPTCIKLGLKDSFFCDQSCFKANWAVHKNQHTDPNAPYNPWPNYNFTGPLRPAKLTPKRTVPQSIARPDYAFHPEGVSFEERQAKKNREVKASDFSCI
;
A
#
# COMPACT_ATOMS: atom_id res chain seq x y z
N MET A 1 31.83 16.62 -28.52
CA MET A 1 30.80 17.55 -27.98
C MET A 1 29.81 16.68 -27.21
N MET A 2 29.70 16.84 -25.89
CA MET A 2 28.65 16.16 -25.12
C MET A 2 27.48 17.12 -25.02
N GLU A 3 26.34 16.73 -25.60
CA GLU A 3 25.07 17.41 -25.42
C GLU A 3 24.68 17.32 -23.93
N VAL A 4 24.68 18.46 -23.24
CA VAL A 4 24.20 18.55 -21.87
C VAL A 4 22.68 18.70 -21.96
N GLU A 5 21.94 17.61 -21.73
CA GLU A 5 20.51 17.71 -21.48
C GLU A 5 20.27 18.65 -20.29
N GLU A 6 19.69 19.82 -20.54
CA GLU A 6 19.32 20.78 -19.50
C GLU A 6 18.14 20.21 -18.68
N ARG A 7 18.46 19.43 -17.65
CA ARG A 7 17.48 18.83 -16.74
C ARG A 7 16.85 19.93 -15.89
N ARG A 8 15.52 19.98 -15.85
CA ARG A 8 14.77 20.95 -15.01
C ARG A 8 14.62 20.45 -13.58
N CYS A 9 14.47 21.40 -12.65
CA CYS A 9 14.21 21.13 -11.25
C CYS A 9 12.86 20.41 -11.05
N GLU A 10 12.87 19.33 -10.28
CA GLU A 10 11.69 18.52 -9.91
C GLU A 10 10.92 19.07 -8.70
N GLY A 11 11.34 20.22 -8.14
CA GLY A 11 10.63 20.88 -7.04
C GLY A 11 9.27 21.44 -7.49
N LEU A 12 8.26 21.35 -6.61
CA LEU A 12 6.94 21.94 -6.84
C LEU A 12 7.12 23.41 -7.26
N GLU A 13 6.69 23.70 -8.49
CA GLU A 13 6.63 25.05 -9.07
C GLU A 13 7.99 25.78 -9.22
N CYS A 14 9.12 25.05 -9.32
CA CYS A 14 10.42 25.70 -9.50
C CYS A 14 10.79 25.99 -10.96
N GLY A 15 10.78 24.97 -11.83
CA GLY A 15 11.07 25.09 -13.27
C GLY A 15 12.49 25.54 -13.67
N LYS A 16 13.35 25.91 -12.71
CA LYS A 16 14.74 26.36 -12.93
C LYS A 16 15.64 25.23 -13.44
N PRO A 17 16.76 25.55 -14.12
CA PRO A 17 17.75 24.54 -14.51
C PRO A 17 18.34 23.88 -13.27
N ALA A 18 18.43 22.56 -13.29
CA ALA A 18 18.90 21.79 -12.15
C ALA A 18 20.42 21.64 -12.15
N LYS A 19 21.04 21.83 -10.99
CA LYS A 19 22.51 21.78 -10.80
C LYS A 19 22.94 20.68 -9.84
N LEU A 20 22.02 20.19 -9.01
CA LEU A 20 22.29 19.27 -7.91
C LEU A 20 21.47 18.00 -8.08
N ARG A 21 22.06 16.86 -7.72
CA ARG A 21 21.41 15.55 -7.69
C ARG A 21 21.12 15.13 -6.25
N CYS A 22 20.07 14.32 -6.06
CA CYS A 22 19.76 13.77 -4.74
C CYS A 22 20.74 12.63 -4.38
N PRO A 23 21.55 12.76 -3.32
CA PRO A 23 22.52 11.73 -2.94
C PRO A 23 21.86 10.41 -2.52
N THR A 24 20.62 10.46 -2.01
CA THR A 24 19.87 9.26 -1.60
C THR A 24 19.34 8.50 -2.81
N CYS A 25 18.84 9.17 -3.86
CA CYS A 25 18.41 8.51 -5.09
C CYS A 25 19.56 7.73 -5.73
N ILE A 26 20.75 8.34 -5.79
CA ILE A 26 21.95 7.71 -6.33
C ILE A 26 22.31 6.45 -5.52
N LYS A 27 22.29 6.55 -4.18
CA LYS A 27 22.59 5.41 -3.29
C LYS A 27 21.60 4.26 -3.43
N LEU A 28 20.31 4.58 -3.63
CA LEU A 28 19.24 3.59 -3.79
C LEU A 28 19.10 3.08 -5.23
N GLY A 29 19.89 3.59 -6.19
CA GLY A 29 19.75 3.22 -7.60
C GLY A 29 18.40 3.59 -8.21
N LEU A 30 17.72 4.59 -7.65
CA LEU A 30 16.42 5.08 -8.13
C LEU A 30 16.59 6.09 -9.26
N LYS A 31 15.48 6.49 -9.89
CA LYS A 31 15.48 7.58 -10.86
C LYS A 31 16.12 8.82 -10.24
N ASP A 32 17.15 9.35 -10.89
CA ASP A 32 17.89 10.51 -10.42
C ASP A 32 16.97 11.74 -10.49
N SER A 33 16.67 12.33 -9.32
CA SER A 33 15.90 13.57 -9.20
C SER A 33 16.85 14.75 -9.07
N PHE A 34 16.56 15.82 -9.80
CA PHE A 34 17.42 16.99 -9.92
C PHE A 34 16.80 18.23 -9.27
N PHE A 35 17.64 19.03 -8.61
CA PHE A 35 17.26 20.24 -7.89
C PHE A 35 18.14 21.43 -8.34
N CYS A 36 17.59 22.65 -8.30
CA CYS A 36 18.35 23.85 -8.67
C CYS A 36 19.37 24.26 -7.60
N ASP A 37 18.99 24.24 -6.33
CA ASP A 37 19.78 24.74 -5.19
C ASP A 37 19.43 24.01 -3.88
N GLN A 38 20.26 24.15 -2.86
CA GLN A 38 20.03 23.55 -1.52
C GLN A 38 18.74 24.02 -0.85
N SER A 39 18.35 25.28 -1.03
CA SER A 39 17.09 25.81 -0.46
C SER A 39 15.87 25.11 -1.07
N CYS A 40 15.89 24.90 -2.39
CA CYS A 40 14.86 24.16 -3.12
C CYS A 40 14.82 22.69 -2.69
N PHE A 41 15.97 22.05 -2.52
CA PHE A 41 16.08 20.69 -2.01
C PHE A 41 15.45 20.54 -0.61
N LYS A 42 15.77 21.44 0.33
CA LYS A 42 15.21 21.40 1.70
C LYS A 42 13.70 21.63 1.72
N ALA A 43 13.20 22.57 0.93
CA ALA A 43 11.76 22.83 0.83
C ALA A 43 10.97 21.64 0.28
N ASN A 44 11.53 20.94 -0.71
CA ASN A 44 10.86 19.81 -1.37
C ASN A 44 11.19 18.44 -0.74
N TRP A 45 12.14 18.37 0.20
CA TRP A 45 12.59 17.11 0.82
C TRP A 45 11.45 16.30 1.43
N ALA A 46 10.52 16.95 2.13
CA ALA A 46 9.40 16.27 2.79
C ALA A 46 8.51 15.49 1.81
N VAL A 47 8.38 15.96 0.57
CA VAL A 47 7.61 15.31 -0.49
C VAL A 47 8.49 14.32 -1.26
N HIS A 48 9.70 14.74 -1.64
CA HIS A 48 10.62 13.94 -2.44
C HIS A 48 11.08 12.65 -1.75
N LYS A 49 11.32 12.67 -0.42
CA LYS A 49 11.75 11.48 0.35
C LYS A 49 10.76 10.30 0.26
N ASN A 50 9.48 10.58 -0.04
CA ASN A 50 8.47 9.53 -0.18
C ASN A 50 8.66 8.71 -1.47
N GLN A 51 9.40 9.25 -2.43
CA GLN A 51 9.77 8.53 -3.66
C GLN A 51 10.98 7.61 -3.45
N HIS A 52 11.64 7.65 -2.29
CA HIS A 52 12.69 6.72 -1.90
C HIS A 52 12.11 5.38 -1.46
N THR A 53 11.35 4.74 -2.34
CA THR A 53 10.91 3.36 -2.16
C THR A 53 12.00 2.45 -2.70
N ASP A 54 12.64 1.70 -1.83
CA ASP A 54 13.61 0.69 -2.27
C ASP A 54 12.87 -0.36 -3.13
N PRO A 55 13.30 -0.61 -4.38
CA PRO A 55 12.60 -1.53 -5.29
C PRO A 55 12.70 -2.99 -4.82
N ASN A 56 13.65 -3.32 -3.94
CA ASN A 56 13.76 -4.60 -3.25
C ASN A 56 13.12 -4.59 -1.86
N ALA A 57 12.47 -3.49 -1.46
CA ALA A 57 11.80 -3.43 -0.17
C ALA A 57 10.71 -4.52 -0.11
N PRO A 58 10.62 -5.22 1.03
CA PRO A 58 9.50 -6.13 1.26
C PRO A 58 8.18 -5.35 1.16
N TYR A 59 7.18 -5.98 0.55
CA TYR A 59 5.84 -5.41 0.38
C TYR A 59 5.28 -4.93 1.74
N ASN A 60 5.11 -3.61 1.89
CA ASN A 60 4.57 -3.03 3.11
C ASN A 60 3.42 -2.06 2.80
N PRO A 61 2.15 -2.51 2.86
CA PRO A 61 0.99 -1.64 2.65
C PRO A 61 0.76 -0.64 3.80
N TRP A 62 1.44 -0.79 4.94
CA TRP A 62 1.31 0.10 6.10
C TRP A 62 2.68 0.66 6.52
N PRO A 63 3.20 1.68 5.80
CA PRO A 63 4.54 2.22 6.06
C PRO A 63 4.69 2.88 7.44
N ASN A 64 3.58 3.39 8.00
CA ASN A 64 3.57 4.06 9.30
C ASN A 64 3.17 3.13 10.46
N TYR A 65 2.93 1.84 10.20
CA TYR A 65 2.57 0.87 11.24
C TYR A 65 3.82 0.15 11.77
N ASN A 66 3.99 0.15 13.09
CA ASN A 66 5.09 -0.54 13.75
C ASN A 66 4.69 -1.98 14.06
N PHE A 67 5.25 -2.93 13.31
CA PHE A 67 5.06 -4.36 13.57
C PHE A 67 5.75 -4.77 14.88
N THR A 68 5.04 -5.50 15.73
CA THR A 68 5.53 -5.91 17.05
C THR A 68 6.54 -7.08 17.01
N GLY A 69 6.62 -7.80 15.89
CA GLY A 69 7.44 -9.00 15.75
C GLY A 69 8.09 -9.12 14.36
N PRO A 70 8.63 -10.30 13.99
CA PRO A 70 9.36 -10.51 12.73
C PRO A 70 8.44 -10.69 11.50
N LEU A 71 7.17 -11.03 11.68
CA LEU A 71 6.24 -11.27 10.57
C LEU A 71 5.95 -9.99 9.77
N ARG A 72 5.88 -10.11 8.44
CA ARG A 72 5.59 -9.01 7.51
C ARG A 72 4.53 -9.40 6.48
N PRO A 73 3.73 -8.43 5.97
CA PRO A 73 2.75 -8.71 4.93
C PRO A 73 3.41 -9.21 3.65
N ALA A 74 2.77 -10.17 2.99
CA ALA A 74 3.12 -10.62 1.65
C ALA A 74 2.06 -10.15 0.65
N LYS A 75 2.38 -10.18 -0.65
CA LYS A 75 1.40 -9.90 -1.71
C LYS A 75 0.37 -11.02 -1.77
N LEU A 76 -0.92 -10.67 -1.75
CA LEU A 76 -2.01 -11.65 -1.85
C LEU A 76 -2.28 -12.03 -3.31
N THR A 77 -2.61 -13.30 -3.53
CA THR A 77 -3.17 -13.78 -4.80
C THR A 77 -4.66 -13.46 -4.89
N PRO A 78 -5.25 -13.46 -6.09
CA PRO A 78 -6.70 -13.35 -6.26
C PRO A 78 -7.47 -14.42 -5.46
N LYS A 79 -8.69 -14.08 -5.03
CA LYS A 79 -9.57 -15.03 -4.35
C LYS A 79 -9.86 -16.23 -5.27
N ARG A 80 -9.84 -17.44 -4.70
CA ARG A 80 -10.18 -18.66 -5.44
C ARG A 80 -11.68 -18.68 -5.74
N THR A 81 -12.07 -19.24 -6.88
CA THR A 81 -13.47 -19.43 -7.25
C THR A 81 -14.05 -20.65 -6.54
N VAL A 82 -15.29 -20.52 -6.08
CA VAL A 82 -16.04 -21.62 -5.44
C VAL A 82 -17.03 -22.17 -6.47
N PRO A 83 -17.01 -23.49 -6.75
CA PRO A 83 -17.97 -24.14 -7.65
C PRO A 83 -19.43 -23.84 -7.28
N GLN A 84 -20.30 -23.80 -8.29
CA GLN A 84 -21.72 -23.46 -8.11
C GLN A 84 -22.53 -24.57 -7.43
N SER A 85 -22.04 -25.80 -7.42
CA SER A 85 -22.71 -26.95 -6.78
C SER A 85 -22.72 -26.88 -5.26
N ILE A 86 -21.88 -26.04 -4.65
CA ILE A 86 -21.75 -25.92 -3.20
C ILE A 86 -22.71 -24.83 -2.70
N ALA A 87 -23.55 -25.19 -1.73
CA ALA A 87 -24.44 -24.23 -1.08
C ALA A 87 -23.63 -23.09 -0.44
N ARG A 88 -24.05 -21.85 -0.68
CA ARG A 88 -23.35 -20.65 -0.23
C ARG A 88 -24.07 -20.04 0.97
N PRO A 89 -23.35 -19.68 2.03
CA PRO A 89 -23.92 -18.95 3.16
C PRO A 89 -24.30 -17.51 2.74
N ASP A 90 -25.12 -16.84 3.55
CA ASP A 90 -25.68 -15.53 3.24
C ASP A 90 -24.59 -14.44 3.04
N TYR A 91 -23.52 -14.50 3.82
CA TYR A 91 -22.39 -13.57 3.71
C TYR A 91 -21.57 -13.73 2.42
N ALA A 92 -21.71 -14.84 1.68
CA ALA A 92 -20.88 -15.12 0.50
C ALA A 92 -21.15 -14.16 -0.68
N PHE A 93 -22.36 -13.62 -0.76
CA PHE A 93 -22.78 -12.66 -1.79
C PHE A 93 -22.98 -11.25 -1.26
N HIS A 94 -22.93 -11.06 0.06
CA HIS A 94 -23.08 -9.74 0.65
C HIS A 94 -21.88 -8.85 0.25
N PRO A 95 -22.11 -7.62 -0.24
CA PRO A 95 -21.03 -6.75 -0.75
C PRO A 95 -19.96 -6.45 0.29
N GLU A 96 -20.37 -6.29 1.56
CA GLU A 96 -19.46 -6.08 2.69
C GLU A 96 -19.05 -7.39 3.40
N GLY A 97 -19.49 -8.56 2.92
CA GLY A 97 -19.23 -9.85 3.56
C GLY A 97 -19.87 -10.00 4.94
N VAL A 98 -21.00 -9.33 5.17
CA VAL A 98 -21.72 -9.35 6.44
C VAL A 98 -22.78 -10.44 6.40
N SER A 99 -22.86 -11.20 7.49
CA SER A 99 -23.94 -12.13 7.78
C SER A 99 -25.09 -11.45 8.52
N PHE A 100 -26.31 -11.58 7.99
CA PHE A 100 -27.51 -11.04 8.60
C PHE A 100 -27.87 -11.79 9.88
N GLU A 101 -27.70 -13.10 9.89
CA GLU A 101 -28.00 -13.97 11.02
C GLU A 101 -27.08 -13.68 12.21
N GLU A 102 -25.75 -13.60 12.01
CA GLU A 102 -24.82 -13.30 13.10
C GLU A 102 -24.99 -11.86 13.61
N ARG A 103 -25.29 -10.89 12.74
CA ARG A 103 -25.53 -9.49 13.14
C ARG A 103 -26.76 -9.35 14.03
N GLN A 104 -27.81 -10.13 13.79
CA GLN A 104 -29.00 -10.17 14.65
C GLN A 104 -28.74 -10.93 15.94
N ALA A 105 -28.09 -12.10 15.84
CA ALA A 105 -27.72 -12.90 17.00
C ALA A 105 -26.83 -12.14 17.97
N LYS A 106 -25.92 -11.26 17.50
CA LYS A 106 -25.09 -10.41 18.37
C LYS A 106 -25.91 -9.52 19.32
N LYS A 107 -27.12 -9.13 18.93
CA LYS A 107 -28.03 -8.33 19.78
C LYS A 107 -28.88 -9.21 20.68
N ASN A 108 -29.04 -10.48 20.34
CA ASN A 108 -29.84 -11.44 21.07
C ASN A 108 -28.97 -12.24 22.05
N ARG A 109 -29.44 -12.44 23.28
CA ARG A 109 -28.74 -13.28 24.28
C ARG A 109 -29.26 -14.71 24.31
N GLU A 110 -30.21 -15.05 23.45
CA GLU A 110 -30.79 -16.38 23.35
C GLU A 110 -29.87 -17.31 22.52
N VAL A 111 -29.41 -18.39 23.15
CA VAL A 111 -28.68 -19.46 22.46
C VAL A 111 -29.71 -20.40 21.83
N LYS A 112 -29.80 -20.39 20.49
CA LYS A 112 -30.62 -21.38 19.78
C LYS A 112 -29.86 -22.70 19.70
N ALA A 113 -30.36 -23.72 20.39
CA ALA A 113 -29.92 -25.09 20.18
C ALA A 113 -30.30 -25.50 18.75
N SER A 114 -29.30 -25.83 17.94
CA SER A 114 -29.52 -26.42 16.62
C SER A 114 -29.91 -27.87 16.84
N ASP A 115 -31.08 -28.28 16.35
CA ASP A 115 -31.47 -29.69 16.33
C ASP A 115 -30.55 -30.39 15.32
N PHE A 116 -29.44 -30.93 15.81
CA PHE A 116 -28.65 -31.89 15.07
C PHE A 116 -29.52 -33.14 14.96
N SER A 117 -30.35 -33.21 13.93
CA SER A 117 -30.95 -34.47 13.51
C SER A 117 -29.78 -35.36 13.11
N CYS A 118 -29.38 -36.20 14.06
CA CYS A 118 -28.34 -37.19 13.90
C CYS A 118 -28.79 -38.13 12.77
N ILE A 119 -28.03 -38.17 11.68
CA ILE A 119 -28.14 -39.20 10.64
C ILE A 119 -27.56 -40.49 11.21
#